data_AF-A0A920MX46-F1
#
_entry.id   AF-A0A920MX46-F1
#
_cell.length_a   1.000
_cell.length_b   1.000
_cell.length_c   1.000
_cell.angle_alpha   90.00
_cell.angle_beta   90.00
_cell.angle_gamma   90.00
#
_symmetry.space_group_name_H-M   'P 1'
#
loop_
_entity.id
_entity.type
_entity.pdbx_description
1 polymer ?
#
loop_
_entity_poly.entity_id
_entity_poly.type
_entity_poly.pdbx_seq_one_letter_code
_entity_poly.pdbx_strand_id
1 'polypeptide(L)' 'MTLTPKNSGWVEVITGSMFSGKTEELIRRIRRAEIAKKKTGLFKPFIDSRYSTKHVVSHNQSKLESIVVNSE' A
#
# COMPACT_ATOMS: atom_id res chain seq x y z
N MET A 1 -17.75 0.12 -16.81
CA MET A 1 -18.41 -0.61 -15.70
C MET A 1 -17.38 -0.76 -14.59
N THR A 2 -17.40 0.10 -13.58
CA THR A 2 -16.50 -0.04 -12.43
C THR A 2 -17.03 -1.17 -11.55
N LEU A 3 -16.30 -2.27 -11.44
CA LEU A 3 -16.61 -3.44 -10.61
C LEU A 3 -16.52 -3.15 -9.10
N THR A 4 -16.56 -1.88 -8.69
CA THR A 4 -16.45 -1.49 -7.29
C THR A 4 -17.85 -1.62 -6.66
N PRO A 5 -18.04 -2.53 -5.69
CA PRO A 5 -19.35 -2.70 -5.09
C PRO A 5 -19.77 -1.46 -4.30
N LYS A 6 -21.06 -1.11 -4.38
CA LYS A 6 -21.66 0.00 -3.63
C LYS A 6 -22.09 -0.51 -2.25
N ASN A 7 -21.74 0.23 -1.20
CA ASN A 7 -22.12 -0.04 0.20
C ASN A 7 -21.62 -1.37 0.80
N SER A 8 -20.51 -1.93 0.28
CA SER A 8 -19.86 -3.10 0.90
C SER A 8 -18.33 -2.90 0.98
N GLY A 9 -17.67 -3.72 1.81
CA GLY A 9 -16.22 -3.88 1.74
C GLY A 9 -15.81 -4.70 0.51
N TRP A 10 -14.57 -4.54 0.06
CA TRP A 10 -13.98 -5.36 -1.00
C TRP A 10 -12.46 -5.45 -0.82
N VAL A 11 -11.84 -6.37 -1.56
CA VAL A 11 -10.40 -6.57 -1.59
C VAL A 11 -9.90 -6.25 -3.01
N GLU A 12 -8.83 -5.46 -3.09
CA GLU A 12 -8.15 -5.16 -4.34
C GLU A 12 -6.74 -5.74 -4.31
N VAL A 13 -6.33 -6.37 -5.41
CA VAL A 13 -4.98 -6.92 -5.56
C VAL A 13 -4.22 -6.10 -6.59
N ILE A 14 -3.08 -5.56 -6.19
CA ILE A 14 -2.10 -4.93 -7.08
C ILE A 14 -0.94 -5.92 -7.24
N THR A 15 -0.82 -6.55 -8.41
CA THR A 15 0.21 -7.56 -8.70
C THR A 15 1.00 -7.22 -9.96
N GLY A 16 2.14 -7.90 -10.16
CA GLY A 16 3.08 -7.66 -11.26
C GLY A 16 4.52 -7.99 -10.87
N SER A 17 5.41 -8.01 -11.87
CA SER A 17 6.85 -8.22 -11.68
C SER A 17 7.49 -7.15 -10.77
N MET A 18 8.69 -7.41 -10.24
CA MET A 18 9.46 -6.34 -9.58
C MET A 18 9.62 -5.14 -10.54
N PHE A 19 9.67 -3.92 -10.00
CA PHE A 19 9.75 -2.66 -10.77
C PHE A 19 8.51 -2.28 -11.60
N SER A 20 7.44 -3.09 -11.63
CA SER A 20 6.19 -2.76 -12.33
C SER A 20 5.32 -1.69 -11.65
N GLY A 21 5.86 -0.90 -10.71
CA GLY A 21 5.12 0.19 -10.04
C GLY A 21 4.11 -0.22 -8.97
N LYS A 22 4.09 -1.47 -8.49
CA LYS A 22 3.12 -1.92 -7.46
C LYS A 22 3.05 -1.02 -6.23
N THR A 23 4.21 -0.73 -5.65
CA THR A 23 4.33 0.10 -4.45
C THR A 23 3.88 1.54 -4.71
N GLU A 24 4.11 2.04 -5.92
CA GLU A 24 3.75 3.39 -6.32
C GLU A 24 2.23 3.54 -6.45
N GLU A 25 1.57 2.56 -7.07
CA GLU A 25 0.10 2.52 -7.15
C GLU A 25 -0.54 2.36 -5.76
N LEU A 26 0.05 1.55 -4.87
CA LEU A 26 -0.40 1.43 -3.49
C LEU A 26 -0.32 2.77 -2.74
N ILE A 27 0.84 3.44 -2.78
CA ILE A 27 1.05 4.76 -2.18
C ILE A 27 0.04 5.78 -2.74
N ARG A 28 -0.21 5.77 -4.06
CA ARG A 28 -1.17 6.65 -4.71
C ARG A 28 -2.60 6.41 -4.23
N ARG A 29 -3.02 5.17 -3.99
CA ARG A 29 -4.35 4.84 -3.45
C ARG A 29 -4.50 5.30 -1.99
N ILE A 30 -3.49 5.07 -1.16
CA ILE A 30 -3.49 5.50 0.24
C ILE A 30 -3.60 7.03 0.33
N ARG A 31 -2.77 7.78 -0.41
CA ARG A 31 -2.84 9.25 -0.44
C ARG A 31 -4.21 9.77 -0.86
N ARG A 32 -4.85 9.15 -1.86
CA ARG A 32 -6.22 9.52 -2.26
C ARG A 32 -7.24 9.28 -1.15
N ALA A 33 -7.12 8.18 -0.41
CA ALA A 33 -7.99 7.89 0.73
C ALA A 33 -7.79 8.89 1.88
N GLU A 34 -6.54 9.29 2.16
CA GLU A 34 -6.20 10.32 3.16
C GLU A 34 -6.76 11.70 2.77
N ILE A 35 -6.64 12.10 1.50
CA ILE A 35 -7.24 13.34 0.98
C ILE A 35 -8.76 13.32 1.16
N ALA A 36 -9.40 12.16 0.98
CA ALA A 36 -10.81 11.95 1.25
C ALA A 36 -11.15 11.80 2.75
N LYS A 37 -10.19 12.07 3.65
CA LYS A 37 -10.31 11.97 5.11
C LYS A 37 -10.73 10.58 5.61
N LYS A 38 -10.40 9.53 4.85
CA LYS A 38 -10.59 8.15 5.29
C LYS A 38 -9.45 7.77 6.22
N LYS A 39 -9.77 7.04 7.30
CA LYS A 39 -8.75 6.42 8.15
C LYS A 39 -8.08 5.30 7.35
N THR A 40 -6.77 5.39 7.19
CA THR A 40 -5.94 4.43 6.46
C THR A 40 -4.99 3.72 7.41
N GLY A 41 -4.62 2.50 7.06
CA GLY A 41 -3.56 1.74 7.73
C GLY A 41 -2.71 1.07 6.67
N LEU A 42 -1.38 1.18 6.79
CA LEU A 42 -0.43 0.56 5.88
C LEU A 42 0.41 -0.44 6.66
N PHE A 43 0.44 -1.68 6.18
CA PHE A 43 1.14 -2.78 6.82
C PHE A 43 2.20 -3.35 5.89
N LYS A 44 3.33 -3.76 6.46
CA LYS A 44 4.38 -4.49 5.74
C LYS A 44 4.91 -5.64 6.59
N PRO A 45 5.29 -6.77 5.99
CA PRO A 45 5.89 -7.86 6.74
C PRO A 45 7.29 -7.46 7.22
N PHE A 46 7.69 -7.92 8.39
CA PHE A 46 9.02 -7.68 8.97
C PHE A 46 10.17 -8.09 8.05
N ILE A 47 9.99 -9.17 7.27
CA ILE A 47 11.01 -9.66 6.35
C ILE A 47 11.32 -8.68 5.20
N ASP A 48 10.41 -7.75 4.87
CA ASP A 48 10.66 -6.76 3.82
C ASP A 48 11.43 -5.55 4.37
N SER A 49 12.76 -5.67 4.49
CA SER A 49 13.65 -4.60 5.00
C SER A 49 14.46 -3.89 3.91
N ARG A 50 14.23 -4.20 2.63
CA ARG A 50 15.08 -3.82 1.48
C ARG A 50 15.38 -2.33 1.35
N TYR A 51 14.40 -1.46 1.67
CA TYR A 51 14.53 0.00 1.56
C TYR A 51 14.33 0.74 2.88
N SER A 52 13.59 0.15 3.82
CA SER A 52 13.37 0.71 5.15
C SER A 52 12.75 -0.35 6.05
N THR A 53 13.10 -0.35 7.32
CA THR A 53 12.45 -1.20 8.32
C THR A 53 11.05 -0.69 8.67
N LYS A 54 10.80 0.62 8.63
CA LYS A 54 9.53 1.24 9.08
C LYS A 54 8.65 1.82 7.98
N HIS A 55 9.14 1.88 6.75
CA HIS A 55 8.41 2.50 5.63
C HIS A 55 8.20 1.53 4.47
N VAL A 56 7.12 1.76 3.74
CA VAL A 56 6.93 1.26 2.38
C VAL A 56 7.50 2.30 1.42
N VAL A 57 8.44 1.86 0.59
CA VAL A 57 9.22 2.75 -0.30
C VAL A 57 9.12 2.22 -1.73
N SER A 58 8.76 3.09 -2.68
CA SER A 58 8.82 2.81 -4.11
C SER A 58 10.18 3.21 -4.70
N HIS A 59 10.47 2.71 -5.90
CA HIS A 59 11.71 3.04 -6.60
C HIS A 59 11.85 4.52 -6.96
N ASN A 60 10.73 5.22 -7.17
CA ASN A 60 10.71 6.67 -7.39
C ASN A 60 10.90 7.49 -6.09
N GLN A 61 11.37 6.86 -5.01
CA GLN A 61 11.64 7.46 -3.69
C GLN A 61 10.40 7.96 -2.93
N SER A 62 9.18 7.67 -3.39
CA SER A 62 8.00 7.90 -2.57
C SER A 62 7.99 6.95 -1.38
N LYS A 63 7.71 7.49 -0.20
CA LYS A 63 7.67 6.74 1.05
C LYS A 63 6.42 7.04 1.85
N LEU A 64 5.90 6.02 2.52
CA LEU A 64 4.85 6.13 3.53
C LEU A 64 5.25 5.32 4.76
N GLU A 65 4.94 5.85 5.93
CA GLU A 65 5.11 5.12 7.19
C GLU A 65 4.19 3.90 7.20
N SER A 66 4.68 2.81 7.78
CA SER A 66 3.97 1.54 7.81
C SER A 66 4.16 0.82 9.12
N ILE A 67 3.11 0.12 9.54
CA ILE A 67 3.12 -0.77 10.69
C ILE A 67 3.79 -2.08 10.24
N VAL A 68 4.88 -2.43 10.91
CA VAL A 68 5.58 -3.68 10.65
C VAL A 68 4.87 -4.80 11.40
N VAL A 69 4.54 -5.87 10.69
CA VAL A 69 3.89 -7.04 11.27
C VAL A 69 4.79 -8.26 11.15
N ASN A 70 4.88 -9.01 12.26
CA ASN A 70 5.47 -10.33 12.29
C ASN A 70 4.41 -11.38 11.94
N SER A 71 4.86 -12.54 11.49
CA SER A 71 4.00 -13.66 11.14
C SER A 71 3.75 -14.61 12.32
N GLU A 72 4.31 -14.30 13.50
CA GLU A 72 4.23 -15.09 14.74
C GLU A 72 3.14 -14.56 15.67
#